data_AF-A0A947MSK0-F1
#
_entry.id   AF-A0A947MSK0-F1
#
_cell.length_a   1.000
_cell.length_b   1.000
_cell.length_c   1.000
_cell.angle_alpha   90.00
_cell.angle_beta   90.00
_cell.angle_gamma   90.00
#
_symmetry.space_group_name_H-M   'P 1'
#
loop_
_entity.id
_entity.type
_entity.pdbx_description
1 polymer ?
#
loop_
_entity_poly.entity_id
_entity_poly.type
_entity_poly.pdbx_seq_one_letter_code
_entity_poly.pdbx_strand_id
1 'polypeptide(L)' 'MSYPLDRIYQEVAYIAYHFHWSPEDVLTMEHRERQVWVKQISEINKEINKTRK' A
#
# COMPACT_ATOMS: atom_id res chain seq x y z
N MET A 1 -4.23 3.64 21.31
CA MET A 1 -3.54 2.46 20.73
C MET A 1 -2.47 2.98 19.80
N SER A 2 -1.20 2.81 20.15
CA SER A 2 -0.09 3.28 19.32
C SER A 2 -0.01 2.42 18.06
N TYR A 3 -0.05 3.05 16.89
CA TYR A 3 0.17 2.33 15.64
C TYR A 3 1.64 1.93 15.60
N PRO A 4 1.99 0.64 15.49
CA PRO A 4 3.39 0.24 15.45
C PRO A 4 4.05 0.86 14.22
N LEU A 5 5.07 1.69 14.44
CA LEU A 5 5.79 2.44 13.40
C LEU A 5 6.28 1.53 12.26
N ASP A 6 6.66 0.29 12.59
CA ASP A 6 7.06 -0.74 11.63
C ASP A 6 6.00 -1.00 10.54
N ARG A 7 4.72 -0.90 10.91
CA ARG A 7 3.60 -1.16 9.99
C ARG A 7 3.40 -0.03 9.00
N ILE A 8 3.72 1.22 9.38
CA ILE A 8 3.63 2.39 8.49
C ILE A 8 4.68 2.27 7.39
N TYR A 9 5.93 1.95 7.75
CA TYR A 9 7.00 1.78 6.75
C TYR A 9 6.71 0.64 5.78
N GLN A 10 6.10 -0.45 6.26
CA GLN A 10 5.66 -1.55 5.40
C GLN A 10 4.56 -1.11 4.41
N GLU A 11 3.54 -0.39 4.87
CA GLU A 11 2.48 0.15 4.00
C GLU A 11 3.06 1.10 2.95
N VAL A 12 3.93 2.03 3.38
CA VAL A 12 4.58 3.01 2.52
C VAL A 12 5.41 2.32 1.44
N ALA A 13 6.27 1.37 1.84
CA ALA A 13 7.10 0.61 0.91
C ALA A 13 6.25 -0.18 -0.09
N TYR A 14 5.16 -0.82 0.38
CA TYR A 14 4.26 -1.60 -0.49
C TYR A 14 3.58 -0.71 -1.54
N ILE A 15 3.02 0.42 -1.13
CA ILE A 15 2.37 1.36 -2.05
C ILE A 15 3.38 1.96 -3.02
N ALA A 16 4.51 2.46 -2.53
CA ALA A 16 5.55 3.07 -3.36
C ALA A 16 6.13 2.08 -4.38
N TYR A 17 6.30 0.80 -3.99
CA TYR A 17 6.76 -0.24 -4.89
C TYR A 17 5.78 -0.50 -6.05
N HIS A 18 4.47 -0.50 -5.77
CA HIS A 18 3.44 -0.84 -6.77
C HIS A 18 3.01 0.32 -7.65
N PHE A 19 2.93 1.54 -7.12
CA PHE A 19 2.52 2.72 -7.88
C PHE A 19 3.68 3.63 -8.30
N HIS A 20 4.90 3.33 -7.88
CA HIS A 20 6.10 4.14 -8.13
C HIS A 20 5.97 5.59 -7.64
N TRP A 21 5.10 5.82 -6.64
CA TRP A 21 5.01 7.08 -5.93
C TRP A 21 6.20 7.27 -4.99
N SER A 22 6.55 8.52 -4.69
CA SER A 22 7.63 8.77 -3.75
C SER A 22 7.23 8.24 -2.36
N PRO A 23 8.11 7.52 -1.65
CA PRO A 23 7.85 7.10 -0.28
C PRO A 23 7.50 8.27 0.65
N GLU A 24 8.04 9.47 0.37
CA GLU A 24 7.73 10.68 1.12
C GLU A 24 6.25 11.08 0.94
N ASP A 25 5.73 11.07 -0.29
CA ASP A 25 4.33 11.41 -0.57
C ASP A 25 3.38 10.43 0.12
N VAL A 26 3.70 9.14 0.08
CA VAL A 26 2.88 8.10 0.74
C VAL A 26 2.93 8.21 2.27
N LEU A 27 4.06 8.65 2.83
CA LEU A 27 4.20 8.89 4.26
C LEU A 27 3.33 10.07 4.73
N THR A 28 3.12 11.08 3.87
CA THR A 28 2.24 12.22 4.17
C THR A 28 0.75 11.88 4.15
N MET A 29 0.36 10.75 3.55
CA MET A 29 -1.05 10.34 3.47
C MET A 29 -1.64 10.03 4.84
N GLU A 30 -2.96 10.20 4.98
CA GLU A 30 -3.66 9.76 6.16
C GLU A 30 -3.61 8.23 6.28
N HIS A 31 -3.68 7.72 7.52
CA HIS A 31 -3.64 6.27 7.75
C HIS A 31 -4.75 5.54 6.97
N ARG A 32 -5.96 6.14 6.90
CA ARG A 32 -7.09 5.58 6.15
C ARG A 32 -6.82 5.52 4.64
N GLU A 33 -6.14 6.52 4.09
CA GLU A 33 -5.82 6.56 2.67
C GLU A 33 -4.84 5.46 2.29
N ARG A 34 -3.76 5.27 3.08
CA ARG A 34 -2.82 4.16 2.87
C ARG A 34 -3.53 2.81 2.91
N GLN A 35 -4.44 2.61 3.85
CA GLN A 35 -5.21 1.37 3.96
C GLN A 35 -6.07 1.09 2.72
N VAL A 36 -6.68 2.14 2.13
CA VAL A 36 -7.44 2.01 0.87
C VAL A 36 -6.51 1.57 -0.27
N TRP A 37 -5.35 2.20 -0.42
CA TRP A 37 -4.40 1.86 -1.48
C TRP A 37 -3.84 0.45 -1.35
N VAL A 38 -3.46 0.03 -0.14
CA VAL A 38 -3.03 -1.36 0.13
C VAL A 38 -4.10 -2.36 -0.30
N LYS A 39 -5.38 -2.08 0.00
CA LYS A 39 -6.50 -2.93 -0.41
C LYS A 39 -6.64 -2.98 -1.93
N GLN A 40 -6.61 -1.84 -2.61
CA GLN A 40 -6.74 -1.75 -4.07
C GLN A 40 -5.62 -2.51 -4.80
N ILE A 41 -4.37 -2.32 -4.38
CA ILE A 41 -3.22 -3.05 -4.93
C ILE A 41 -3.42 -4.57 -4.77
N SER A 42 -3.88 -5.00 -3.60
CA SER A 42 -4.13 -6.41 -3.32
C SER A 42 -5.25 -6.99 -4.18
N GLU A 43 -6.30 -6.22 -4.47
CA GLU A 43 -7.39 -6.62 -5.37
C GLU A 43 -6.90 -6.74 -6.81
N ILE A 44 -6.17 -5.75 -7.33
CA ILE A 44 -5.58 -5.77 -8.67
C ILE A 44 -4.66 -6.98 -8.85
N ASN A 45 -3.75 -7.21 -7.90
CA ASN A 45 -2.82 -8.35 -7.95
C ASN A 45 -3.56 -9.69 -7.92
N LYS A 46 -4.66 -9.80 -7.16
CA LYS A 46 -5.50 -11.01 -7.15
C LYS A 46 -6.14 -11.25 -8.52
N GLU A 47 -6.70 -10.23 -9.16
CA GLU A 47 -7.32 -10.38 -10.48
C GLU A 47 -6.29 -10.73 -11.56
N ILE A 48 -5.14 -10.05 -11.59
CA ILE A 48 -4.05 -10.36 -12.54
C ILE A 48 -3.60 -11.82 -12.39
N ASN A 49 -3.42 -12.29 -11.14
CA ASN A 49 -3.00 -13.67 -10.88
C ASN A 49 -4.08 -14.70 -11.23
N LYS A 50 -5.37 -14.34 -11.15
CA LYS A 50 -6.46 -15.21 -11.63
C LYS A 50 -6.47 -15.34 -13.15
N THR A 51 -6.26 -14.25 -13.88
CA THR A 51 -6.25 -14.25 -15.36
C THR A 51 -5.02 -14.93 -15.96
N ARG A 52 -3.90 -15.01 -15.21
CA ARG A 52 -2.66 -15.69 -15.64
C ARG A 52 -2.67 -17.20 -15.43
N LYS A 53 -3.70 -17.77 -14.81
CA LYS A 53 -3.88 -19.22 -14.60
C LYS A 53 -4.74 -19.82 -15.69
#